data_AF-A0AAV8Y618-F1
#
_entry.id   AF-A0AAV8Y618-F1
#
_cell.length_a   1.000
_cell.length_b   1.000
_cell.length_c   1.000
_cell.angle_alpha   90.00
_cell.angle_beta   90.00
_cell.angle_gamma   90.00
#
_symmetry.space_group_name_H-M   'P 1'
#
loop_
_entity.id
_entity.type
_entity.pdbx_description
1 polymer ?
#
loop_
_entity_poly.entity_id
_entity_poly.type
_entity_poly.pdbx_seq_one_letter_code
_entity_poly.pdbx_strand_id
1 'polypeptide(L)'
;MDENFLKLFTEYWERLFAPVEMFNEYVLLKLLSIKCESDEPFIKNFAKGIVTFLEQLIAEYSPHVHNKFKPLLKKVLDSIFEKKIDKYLFFYNILRFKTTTSTCILVLDVMDKVDEYGSKDLFKIFNDVIHILEQVKDPIVKIYFKSYKS
;
A
#
# COMPACT_ATOMS: atom_id res chain seq x y z
N MET A 1 15.07 -11.77 -7.26
CA MET A 1 14.08 -12.41 -8.15
C MET A 1 14.40 -11.86 -9.54
N ASP A 2 14.59 -12.73 -10.52
CA ASP A 2 14.87 -12.32 -11.91
C ASP A 2 13.59 -11.70 -12.50
N GLU A 3 13.69 -10.46 -12.98
CA GLU A 3 12.57 -9.71 -13.58
C GLU A 3 11.99 -10.44 -14.80
N ASN A 4 12.85 -11.06 -15.62
CA ASN A 4 12.41 -11.83 -16.78
C ASN A 4 11.65 -13.09 -16.36
N PHE A 5 12.10 -13.76 -15.30
CA PHE A 5 11.38 -14.91 -14.75
C PHE A 5 10.00 -14.51 -14.23
N LEU A 6 9.91 -13.43 -13.45
CA LEU A 6 8.63 -12.97 -12.90
C LEU A 6 7.66 -12.57 -14.01
N LYS A 7 8.14 -11.89 -15.04
CA LYS A 7 7.34 -11.52 -16.21
C LYS A 7 6.79 -12.76 -16.92
N LEU A 8 7.65 -13.71 -17.27
CA LEU A 8 7.24 -14.96 -17.93
C LEU A 8 6.27 -15.78 -17.09
N PHE A 9 6.51 -15.87 -15.78
CA PHE A 9 5.62 -16.54 -14.85
C PHE A 9 4.25 -15.86 -14.80
N THR A 10 4.22 -14.54 -14.73
CA THR A 10 2.97 -13.76 -14.70
C THR A 10 2.16 -13.97 -15.98
N GLU A 11 2.81 -13.87 -17.15
CA GLU A 11 2.16 -14.13 -18.44
C GLU A 11 1.61 -15.55 -18.55
N TYR A 12 2.34 -16.55 -18.06
CA TYR A 12 1.89 -17.94 -18.04
C TYR A 12 0.71 -18.14 -17.08
N TRP A 13 0.79 -17.55 -15.90
CA TRP A 13 -0.23 -17.62 -14.87
C TRP A 13 -1.55 -16.99 -15.33
N GLU A 14 -1.51 -15.80 -15.94
CA GLU A 14 -2.68 -15.07 -16.46
C GLU A 14 -3.38 -15.82 -17.61
N ARG A 15 -2.70 -16.75 -18.31
CA ARG A 15 -3.32 -17.61 -19.33
C ARG A 15 -4.10 -18.79 -18.75
N LEU A 16 -3.77 -19.21 -17.54
CA LEU A 16 -4.32 -20.41 -16.92
C LEU A 16 -5.39 -20.11 -15.86
N PHE A 17 -5.31 -18.95 -15.22
CA PHE A 17 -6.15 -18.62 -14.07
C PHE A 17 -6.92 -17.33 -14.28
N ALA A 18 -8.21 -17.35 -13.92
CA ALA A 18 -9.02 -16.15 -13.89
C ALA A 18 -8.70 -15.31 -12.63
N PRO A 19 -8.41 -14.01 -12.76
CA PRO A 19 -8.10 -13.15 -11.61
C PRO A 19 -9.17 -13.14 -10.51
N VAL A 20 -10.45 -13.26 -10.87
CA VAL A 20 -11.55 -13.29 -9.88
C VAL A 20 -11.51 -14.56 -9.02
N GLU A 21 -11.18 -15.70 -9.62
CA GLU A 21 -11.14 -16.99 -8.94
C GLU A 21 -9.89 -17.13 -8.06
N MET A 22 -8.78 -16.54 -8.50
CA MET A 22 -7.48 -16.59 -7.84
C MET A 22 -7.00 -15.18 -7.42
N PHE A 23 -7.91 -14.41 -6.82
CA PHE A 23 -7.71 -12.97 -6.57
C PHE A 23 -6.48 -12.68 -5.70
N ASN A 24 -6.23 -13.49 -4.68
CA ASN A 24 -5.11 -13.25 -3.77
C ASN A 24 -3.77 -13.43 -4.48
N GLU A 25 -3.65 -14.48 -5.29
CA GLU A 25 -2.48 -14.80 -6.10
C GLU A 25 -2.26 -13.72 -7.15
N TYR A 26 -3.32 -13.29 -7.84
CA TYR A 26 -3.28 -12.18 -8.79
C TYR A 26 -2.72 -10.90 -8.14
N VAL A 27 -3.27 -10.51 -6.97
CA VAL A 27 -2.79 -9.35 -6.24
C VAL A 27 -1.34 -9.51 -5.82
N LEU A 28 -0.95 -10.64 -5.24
CA LEU A 28 0.43 -10.88 -4.81
C LEU A 28 1.42 -10.83 -5.99
N LEU A 29 1.06 -11.40 -7.14
CA LEU A 29 1.88 -11.33 -8.35
C LEU A 29 2.04 -9.89 -8.81
N LYS A 30 0.96 -9.12 -8.90
CA LYS A 30 1.05 -7.70 -9.27
C LYS A 30 1.84 -6.87 -8.26
N LEU A 31 1.70 -7.11 -6.97
CA LEU A 31 2.52 -6.44 -5.95
C LEU A 31 4.02 -6.74 -6.13
N LEU A 32 4.37 -7.98 -6.48
CA LEU A 32 5.75 -8.36 -6.79
C LEU A 32 6.25 -7.74 -8.10
N SER A 33 5.42 -7.69 -9.15
CA SER A 33 5.77 -7.03 -10.41
C SER A 33 6.05 -5.55 -10.18
N ILE A 34 5.15 -4.84 -9.49
CA ILE A 34 5.32 -3.42 -9.15
C ILE A 34 6.61 -3.22 -8.36
N LYS A 35 6.95 -4.12 -7.44
CA LYS A 35 8.21 -4.07 -6.70
C LYS A 35 9.41 -4.19 -7.63
N CYS A 36 9.41 -5.16 -8.55
CA CYS A 36 10.50 -5.38 -9.49
C CYS A 36 10.68 -4.22 -10.48
N GLU A 37 9.58 -3.62 -10.93
CA GLU A 37 9.55 -2.49 -11.86
C GLU A 37 9.83 -1.12 -11.19
N SER A 38 9.93 -1.08 -9.85
CA SER A 38 10.15 0.16 -9.12
C SER A 38 11.62 0.55 -9.12
N ASP A 39 12.00 1.47 -9.99
CA ASP A 39 13.33 2.08 -10.02
C ASP A 39 13.57 3.06 -8.85
N GLU A 40 14.80 3.56 -8.73
CA GLU A 40 15.13 4.60 -7.76
C GLU A 40 14.44 5.95 -8.07
N PRO A 41 13.87 6.66 -7.08
CA PRO A 41 13.78 6.29 -5.66
C PRO A 41 12.74 5.19 -5.39
N PHE A 42 13.20 4.01 -4.95
CA PHE A 42 12.41 2.78 -4.89
C PHE A 42 11.09 2.94 -4.11
N ILE A 43 11.15 3.43 -2.87
CA ILE A 43 9.97 3.54 -1.99
C ILE A 43 8.88 4.42 -2.60
N LYS A 44 9.28 5.51 -3.27
CA LYS A 44 8.35 6.47 -3.88
C LYS A 44 7.68 5.88 -5.11
N ASN A 45 8.46 5.24 -5.98
CA ASN A 45 7.94 4.62 -7.21
C ASN A 45 7.05 3.41 -6.87
N PHE A 46 7.45 2.62 -5.87
CA PHE A 46 6.65 1.52 -5.35
C PHE A 46 5.31 2.03 -4.80
N ALA A 47 5.31 3.07 -3.95
CA ALA A 47 4.08 3.69 -3.43
C ALA A 47 3.13 4.16 -4.55
N LYS A 48 3.67 4.78 -5.61
CA LYS A 48 2.88 5.22 -6.77
C LYS A 48 2.26 4.02 -7.52
N GLY A 49 3.03 2.95 -7.72
CA GLY A 49 2.54 1.73 -8.35
C GLY A 49 1.41 1.09 -7.53
N ILE A 50 1.55 1.02 -6.22
CA ILE A 50 0.51 0.52 -5.30
C ILE A 50 -0.77 1.34 -5.39
N VAL A 51 -0.68 2.68 -5.39
CA VAL A 51 -1.86 3.54 -5.53
C VAL A 51 -2.56 3.29 -6.86
N THR A 52 -1.80 3.26 -7.96
CA THR A 52 -2.36 3.03 -9.30
C THR A 52 -3.06 1.68 -9.39
N PHE A 53 -2.45 0.63 -8.85
CA PHE A 53 -3.02 -0.70 -8.86
C PHE A 53 -4.27 -0.81 -7.98
N LEU A 54 -4.27 -0.19 -6.79
CA LEU A 54 -5.48 -0.15 -5.96
C LEU A 54 -6.65 0.53 -6.69
N GLU A 55 -6.40 1.62 -7.41
CA GLU A 55 -7.45 2.31 -8.17
C GLU A 55 -7.99 1.47 -9.32
N GLN A 56 -7.13 0.72 -10.00
CA GLN A 56 -7.55 -0.26 -11.02
C GLN A 56 -8.43 -1.35 -10.41
N LEU A 57 -8.00 -1.94 -9.28
CA LEU A 57 -8.79 -2.95 -8.58
C LEU A 57 -10.16 -2.42 -8.15
N ILE A 58 -10.22 -1.20 -7.62
CA ILE A 58 -11.49 -0.58 -7.20
C ILE A 58 -12.38 -0.31 -8.42
N ALA A 59 -11.82 0.13 -9.54
CA ALA A 59 -12.59 0.38 -10.76
C ALA A 59 -13.16 -0.91 -11.36
N GLU A 60 -12.39 -2.00 -11.33
CA GLU A 60 -12.76 -3.28 -11.93
C GLU A 60 -13.69 -4.12 -11.04
N TYR A 61 -13.45 -4.12 -9.73
CA TYR A 61 -14.07 -5.03 -8.77
C TYR A 61 -14.79 -4.32 -7.62
N SER A 62 -14.98 -3.01 -7.74
CA SER A 62 -15.63 -2.13 -6.76
C SER A 62 -14.88 -1.96 -5.43
N PRO A 63 -15.23 -0.98 -4.58
CA PRO A 63 -14.44 -0.61 -3.39
C PRO A 63 -14.23 -1.72 -2.35
N HIS A 64 -15.03 -2.78 -2.37
CA HIS A 64 -14.97 -3.90 -1.41
C HIS A 64 -13.65 -4.69 -1.49
N VAL A 65 -12.93 -4.61 -2.62
CA VAL A 65 -11.61 -5.25 -2.75
C VAL A 65 -10.58 -4.75 -1.76
N HIS A 66 -10.76 -3.56 -1.20
CA HIS A 66 -9.87 -2.99 -0.19
C HIS A 66 -9.62 -3.94 0.99
N ASN A 67 -10.68 -4.61 1.47
CA ASN A 67 -10.58 -5.55 2.58
C ASN A 67 -9.76 -6.80 2.25
N LYS A 68 -9.74 -7.24 0.98
CA LYS A 68 -8.90 -8.36 0.52
C LYS A 68 -7.48 -7.90 0.19
N PHE A 69 -7.32 -6.68 -0.32
CA PHE A 69 -6.04 -6.11 -0.70
C PHE A 69 -5.14 -5.82 0.50
N LYS A 70 -5.69 -5.23 1.57
CA LYS A 70 -4.91 -4.77 2.73
C LYS A 70 -4.06 -5.86 3.42
N PRO A 71 -4.54 -7.09 3.72
CA PRO A 71 -3.68 -8.11 4.33
C PRO A 71 -2.54 -8.56 3.40
N LEU A 72 -2.78 -8.57 2.09
CA LEU A 72 -1.77 -8.95 1.09
C LEU A 72 -0.69 -7.88 0.97
N LEU A 73 -1.10 -6.60 0.93
CA LEU A 73 -0.15 -5.50 0.96
C LEU A 73 0.67 -5.53 2.26
N LYS A 74 0.03 -5.69 3.43
CA LYS A 74 0.75 -5.77 4.72
C LYS A 74 1.81 -6.87 4.71
N LYS A 75 1.47 -8.07 4.25
CA LYS A 75 2.41 -9.20 4.10
C LYS A 75 3.61 -8.84 3.23
N VAL A 76 3.37 -8.15 2.10
CA VAL A 76 4.44 -7.73 1.18
C VAL A 76 5.31 -6.66 1.83
N LEU A 77 4.72 -5.64 2.45
CA LEU A 77 5.46 -4.59 3.16
C LEU A 77 6.31 -5.15 4.29
N ASP A 78 5.80 -6.11 5.05
CA ASP A 78 6.53 -6.78 6.13
C ASP A 78 7.72 -7.60 5.60
N SER A 79 7.63 -8.10 4.37
CA SER A 79 8.72 -8.84 3.71
C SER A 79 9.78 -7.94 3.05
N ILE A 80 9.42 -6.71 2.66
CA ILE A 80 10.31 -5.80 1.92
C ILE A 80 10.99 -4.82 2.88
N PHE A 81 10.24 -4.30 3.85
CA PHE A 81 10.71 -3.24 4.73
C PHE A 81 11.07 -3.79 6.09
N GLU A 82 12.37 -4.05 6.26
CA GLU A 82 12.95 -4.45 7.55
C GLU A 82 12.86 -3.32 8.58
N LYS A 83 13.03 -2.07 8.13
CA LYS A 83 12.97 -0.89 9.01
C LYS A 83 11.58 -0.28 8.99
N LYS A 84 11.05 -0.03 10.19
CA LYS A 84 9.75 0.61 10.39
C LYS A 84 9.67 1.98 9.69
N ILE A 85 10.77 2.74 9.64
CA ILE A 85 10.83 4.05 8.95
C ILE A 85 10.51 3.96 7.45
N ASP A 86 10.93 2.88 6.77
CA ASP A 86 10.70 2.71 5.34
C ASP A 86 9.21 2.50 5.04
N LYS A 87 8.48 1.81 5.95
CA LYS A 87 7.01 1.67 5.88
C LYS A 87 6.31 3.03 5.99
N TYR A 88 6.76 3.91 6.89
CA TYR A 88 6.17 5.25 7.01
C TYR A 88 6.55 6.17 5.86
N LEU A 89 7.76 6.06 5.33
CA LEU A 89 8.13 6.74 4.08
C LEU A 89 7.24 6.26 2.93
N PHE A 90 6.93 4.97 2.85
CA PHE A 90 5.99 4.42 1.88
C PHE A 90 4.58 5.02 2.07
N PHE A 91 4.03 5.04 3.28
CA PHE A 91 2.71 5.65 3.55
C PHE A 91 2.68 7.14 3.24
N TYR A 92 3.73 7.87 3.59
CA TYR A 92 3.88 9.28 3.24
C TYR A 92 3.85 9.49 1.73
N ASN A 93 4.57 8.67 0.96
CA ASN A 93 4.58 8.75 -0.50
C ASN A 93 3.23 8.37 -1.12
N ILE A 94 2.48 7.40 -0.56
CA ILE A 94 1.09 7.12 -0.96
C ILE A 94 0.25 8.40 -0.86
N LEU A 95 0.25 9.02 0.32
CA LEU A 95 -0.59 10.18 0.59
C LEU A 95 -0.16 11.40 -0.23
N ARG A 96 1.15 11.59 -0.44
CA ARG A 96 1.70 12.67 -1.28
C ARG A 96 1.40 12.49 -2.76
N PHE A 97 1.37 11.25 -3.25
CA PHE A 97 1.03 10.98 -4.64
C PHE A 97 -0.46 11.22 -4.90
N LYS A 98 -1.33 10.66 -4.04
CA LYS A 98 -2.77 10.85 -4.18
C LYS A 98 -3.50 10.68 -2.85
N THR A 99 -4.01 11.78 -2.31
CA THR A 99 -4.79 11.80 -1.04
C THR A 99 -6.29 11.62 -1.33
N THR A 100 -6.74 10.40 -1.60
CA THR A 100 -8.17 10.06 -1.76
C THR A 100 -8.68 9.33 -0.53
N THR A 101 -10.00 9.20 -0.41
CA THR A 101 -10.65 8.42 0.66
C THR A 101 -10.06 7.01 0.75
N SER A 102 -9.89 6.32 -0.38
CA SER A 102 -9.35 4.95 -0.43
C SER A 102 -7.88 4.85 0.01
N THR A 103 -7.02 5.79 -0.40
CA THR A 103 -5.60 5.77 0.01
C THR A 103 -5.44 6.16 1.48
N CYS A 104 -6.26 7.09 1.98
CA CYS A 104 -6.27 7.45 3.39
C CYS A 104 -6.72 6.27 4.26
N ILE A 105 -7.81 5.60 3.89
CA ILE A 105 -8.29 4.41 4.60
C ILE A 105 -7.27 3.28 4.52
N LEU A 106 -6.63 3.06 3.36
CA LEU A 106 -5.55 2.06 3.25
C LEU A 106 -4.41 2.35 4.23
N VAL A 107 -3.92 3.57 4.27
CA VAL A 107 -2.84 3.95 5.19
C VAL A 107 -3.27 3.74 6.63
N LEU A 108 -4.47 4.17 7.02
CA LEU A 108 -4.98 4.01 8.38
C LEU A 108 -5.15 2.54 8.79
N ASP A 109 -5.58 1.68 7.86
CA ASP A 109 -5.78 0.25 8.12
C ASP A 109 -4.46 -0.53 8.21
N VAL A 110 -3.43 -0.10 7.49
CA VAL A 110 -2.16 -0.85 7.37
C VAL A 110 -1.08 -0.33 8.31
N MET A 111 -1.11 0.97 8.64
CA MET A 111 -0.18 1.62 9.56
C MET A 111 -0.31 1.04 10.98
N ASP A 112 0.81 0.62 11.55
CA ASP A 112 0.88 0.28 12.97
C ASP A 112 1.05 1.55 13.83
N LYS A 113 0.76 1.48 15.13
CA LYS A 113 1.10 2.57 16.06
C LYS A 113 2.63 2.65 16.24
N VAL A 114 3.16 3.86 16.37
CA VAL A 114 4.57 4.08 16.76
C VAL A 114 4.66 4.05 18.27
N ASP A 115 5.56 3.21 18.76
CA ASP A 115 5.95 3.06 20.16
C ASP A 115 6.91 4.17 20.59
N GLU A 116 6.91 4.50 21.88
CA GLU A 116 7.66 5.63 22.46
C GLU A 116 9.20 5.53 22.27
N TYR A 117 9.70 4.36 21.88
CA TYR A 117 11.12 4.07 21.65
C TYR A 117 11.59 4.32 20.21
N GLY A 118 10.74 4.88 19.35
CA GLY A 118 11.10 5.22 17.97
C GLY A 118 12.27 6.20 17.84
N SER A 119 12.98 6.17 16.71
CA SER A 119 13.97 7.20 16.40
C SER A 119 13.29 8.54 16.13
N LYS A 120 14.00 9.66 16.32
CA LYS A 120 13.47 11.01 16.01
C LYS A 120 12.99 11.12 14.56
N ASP A 121 13.69 10.50 13.62
CA ASP A 121 13.32 10.52 12.20
C ASP A 121 12.05 9.70 11.94
N LEU A 122 11.88 8.56 12.62
CA LEU A 122 10.66 7.76 12.57
C LEU A 122 9.46 8.58 13.09
N PHE A 123 9.63 9.25 14.23
CA PHE A 123 8.59 10.11 14.79
C PHE A 123 8.24 11.27 13.87
N LYS A 124 9.23 11.88 13.23
CA LYS A 124 9.02 12.97 12.29
C LYS A 124 8.16 12.51 11.11
N ILE A 125 8.53 11.43 10.42
CA ILE A 125 7.77 10.95 9.25
C ILE A 125 6.38 10.44 9.66
N PHE A 126 6.26 9.82 10.84
CA PHE A 126 4.97 9.42 11.39
C PHE A 126 4.05 10.64 11.59
N ASN A 127 4.56 11.70 12.23
CA ASN A 127 3.80 12.92 12.44
C ASN A 127 3.42 13.60 11.13
N ASP A 128 4.28 13.56 10.11
CA ASP A 128 3.96 14.08 8.78
C ASP A 128 2.78 13.31 8.15
N VAL A 129 2.77 11.97 8.27
CA VAL A 129 1.64 11.12 7.82
C VAL A 129 0.35 11.46 8.57
N ILE A 130 0.41 11.52 9.90
CA ILE A 130 -0.73 11.86 10.76
C ILE A 130 -1.28 13.25 10.43
N HIS A 131 -0.40 14.22 10.19
CA HIS A 131 -0.77 15.58 9.84
C HIS A 131 -1.52 15.65 8.51
N ILE A 132 -1.05 14.93 7.48
CA ILE A 132 -1.77 14.84 6.20
C ILE A 132 -3.18 14.26 6.41
N LEU A 133 -3.29 13.15 7.16
CA LEU A 133 -4.56 12.48 7.41
C LEU A 133 -5.55 13.36 8.20
N GLU A 134 -5.05 14.15 9.17
CA GLU A 134 -5.86 15.06 9.97
C GLU A 134 -6.44 16.22 9.17
N GLN A 135 -5.73 16.68 8.13
CA GLN A 135 -6.17 17.76 7.25
C GLN A 135 -7.26 17.33 6.25
N VAL A 136 -7.47 16.01 6.05
CA VAL A 136 -8.48 15.51 5.12
C VAL A 136 -9.88 15.86 5.60
N LYS A 137 -10.64 16.56 4.76
CA LYS A 137 -12.00 17.04 5.11
C LYS A 137 -13.08 15.97 4.98
N ASP A 138 -12.81 14.90 4.24
CA ASP A 138 -13.74 13.79 3.98
C ASP A 138 -14.28 13.18 5.29
N PRO A 139 -15.61 13.13 5.49
CA PRO A 139 -16.21 12.60 6.71
C PRO A 139 -15.85 11.13 7.00
N ILE A 140 -15.74 10.30 5.96
CA ILE A 140 -15.39 8.88 6.10
C ILE A 140 -13.96 8.77 6.63
N VAL A 141 -13.02 9.51 6.03
CA VAL A 141 -11.62 9.52 6.50
C VAL A 141 -11.53 9.98 7.95
N LYS A 142 -12.31 11.01 8.34
CA LYS A 142 -12.36 11.48 9.74
C LYS A 142 -12.86 10.40 10.71
N ILE A 143 -13.84 9.59 10.32
CA ILE A 143 -14.35 8.49 11.16
C ILE A 143 -13.25 7.43 11.34
N TYR A 144 -12.60 7.01 10.25
CA TYR A 144 -11.49 6.04 10.32
C TYR A 144 -10.32 6.58 11.15
N PHE A 145 -9.96 7.86 10.98
CA PHE A 145 -8.88 8.47 11.74
C PHE A 145 -9.17 8.54 13.24
N LYS A 146 -10.43 8.83 13.63
CA LYS A 146 -10.86 8.77 15.04
C LYS A 146 -10.75 7.35 15.59
N SER A 147 -11.17 6.35 14.82
CA SER A 147 -11.04 4.93 15.21
C SER A 147 -9.58 4.53 15.38
N TYR A 148 -8.67 5.01 14.54
CA TYR A 148 -7.24 4.74 14.65
C TYR A 148 -6.60 5.36 15.91
N LYS A 149 -7.05 6.57 16.30
CA LYS A 149 -6.57 7.27 17.52
C LYS A 149 -7.11 6.67 18.83
N SER A 150 -8.19 5.88 18.76
CA SER A 150 -8.78 5.20 19.92
C SER A 150 -7.92 4.02 20.38
#